data_AF-A0A4V3RAD7-F1
#
_entry.id   AF-A0A4V3RAD7-F1
#
_cell.length_a   1.000
_cell.length_b   1.000
_cell.length_c   1.000
_cell.angle_alpha   90.00
_cell.angle_beta   90.00
_cell.angle_gamma   90.00
#
_symmetry.space_group_name_H-M   'P 1'
#
loop_
_entity.id
_entity.type
_entity.pdbx_description
1 polymer ?
#
loop_
_entity_poly.entity_id
_entity_poly.type
_entity_poly.pdbx_seq_one_letter_code
_entity_poly.pdbx_strand_id
1 'polypeptide(L)'
;MTHKYRRKLPELSPTWDGRNKDVTYMECFGRLMAGLAPWLSLADDDTPEGINPTQTTPRMGKGQVRAGMTAVIKRMFGNNRNFNTKDFLTLGFNGSQAGISDYYTNNGSLYMASLAFLPLGLPADDPFWTDALQPWTSKKA
;
A
#
# COMPACT_ATOMS: atom_id res chain seq x y z
N MET A 1 -23.97 -7.78 -21.27
CA MET A 1 -23.36 -9.00 -20.68
C MET A 1 -22.70 -8.62 -19.36
N THR A 2 -23.37 -8.85 -18.23
CA THR A 2 -22.86 -8.56 -16.89
C THR A 2 -21.92 -9.68 -16.44
N HIS A 3 -20.61 -9.41 -16.40
CA HIS A 3 -19.65 -10.30 -15.75
C HIS A 3 -19.98 -10.35 -14.25
N LYS A 4 -20.68 -11.40 -13.82
CA LYS A 4 -20.88 -11.71 -12.39
C LYS A 4 -19.52 -12.11 -11.81
N TYR A 5 -18.75 -11.14 -11.33
CA TYR A 5 -17.57 -11.42 -10.51
C TYR A 5 -18.03 -12.23 -9.29
N ARG A 6 -17.76 -13.55 -9.29
CA ARG A 6 -17.94 -14.37 -8.09
C ARG A 6 -17.00 -13.84 -7.03
N ARG A 7 -17.54 -13.25 -5.96
CA ARG A 7 -16.78 -12.75 -4.82
C ARG A 7 -16.06 -13.96 -4.18
N LYS A 8 -14.75 -14.08 -4.39
CA LYS A 8 -13.93 -15.12 -3.73
C LYS A 8 -13.70 -14.69 -2.30
N LEU A 9 -14.45 -15.26 -1.36
CA LEU A 9 -14.32 -14.97 0.07
C LEU A 9 -12.91 -15.36 0.58
N PRO A 10 -12.37 -14.63 1.57
CA PRO A 10 -11.11 -14.99 2.20
C PRO A 10 -11.23 -16.34 2.91
N GLU A 11 -10.16 -17.12 2.87
CA GLU A 11 -9.99 -18.31 3.70
C GLU A 11 -9.77 -17.87 5.16
N LEU A 12 -10.29 -18.65 6.12
CA LEU A 12 -10.28 -18.29 7.54
C LEU A 12 -9.57 -19.36 8.36
N SER A 13 -8.79 -18.92 9.34
CA SER A 13 -8.19 -19.81 10.33
C SER A 13 -9.26 -20.57 11.12
N PRO A 14 -9.00 -21.83 11.54
CA PRO A 14 -9.84 -22.53 12.52
C PRO A 14 -10.02 -21.76 13.85
N THR A 15 -9.09 -20.84 14.17
CA THR A 15 -9.10 -19.99 15.37
C THR A 15 -9.64 -18.57 15.13
N TRP A 16 -10.30 -18.34 13.99
CA TRP A 16 -10.80 -17.02 13.63
C TRP A 16 -11.83 -16.48 14.65
N ASP A 17 -11.72 -15.18 14.95
CA ASP A 17 -12.42 -14.49 16.02
C ASP A 17 -13.81 -13.95 15.64
N GLY A 18 -14.31 -14.26 14.44
CA GLY A 18 -15.66 -13.89 14.01
C GLY A 18 -15.82 -12.47 13.46
N ARG A 19 -14.72 -11.72 13.23
CA ARG A 19 -14.77 -10.35 12.65
C ARG A 19 -15.46 -10.30 11.28
N ASN A 20 -15.82 -9.13 10.76
CA ASN A 20 -16.52 -9.08 9.48
C ASN A 20 -15.58 -9.50 8.30
N LYS A 21 -15.95 -10.56 7.57
CA LYS A 21 -15.16 -11.08 6.42
C LYS A 21 -15.16 -10.13 5.22
N ASP A 22 -16.20 -9.31 5.07
CA ASP A 22 -16.33 -8.40 3.94
C ASP A 22 -15.32 -7.24 4.03
N VAL A 23 -14.73 -6.99 5.21
CA VAL A 23 -13.74 -5.91 5.42
C VAL A 23 -12.28 -6.37 5.32
N THR A 24 -12.02 -7.68 5.19
CA THR A 24 -10.68 -8.27 5.23
C THR A 24 -9.76 -7.72 4.12
N TYR A 25 -10.31 -7.31 2.98
CA TYR A 25 -9.52 -6.75 1.88
C TYR A 25 -8.89 -5.40 2.22
N MET A 26 -9.57 -4.57 3.02
CA MET A 26 -9.04 -3.27 3.43
C MET A 26 -7.86 -3.45 4.40
N GLU A 27 -8.01 -4.38 5.36
CA GLU A 27 -6.94 -4.73 6.29
C GLU A 27 -5.74 -5.34 5.54
N CYS A 28 -6.00 -6.24 4.58
CA CYS A 28 -4.97 -6.84 3.74
C CYS A 28 -4.21 -5.78 2.92
N PHE A 29 -4.91 -4.81 2.32
CA PHE A 29 -4.26 -3.71 1.61
C PHE A 29 -3.41 -2.85 2.53
N GLY A 30 -3.92 -2.47 3.70
CA GLY A 30 -3.15 -1.70 4.69
C GLY A 30 -1.88 -2.42 5.10
N ARG A 31 -1.97 -3.72 5.41
CA ARG A 31 -0.83 -4.59 5.76
C ARG A 31 0.13 -4.81 4.60
N LEU A 32 -0.35 -4.90 3.36
CA LEU A 32 0.48 -5.00 2.16
C LEU A 32 1.31 -3.72 2.00
N MET A 33 0.68 -2.55 2.07
CA MET A 33 1.39 -1.27 1.98
C MET A 33 2.41 -1.11 3.10
N ALA A 34 2.07 -1.54 4.32
CA ALA A 34 2.98 -1.59 5.46
C ALA A 34 4.18 -2.53 5.21
N GLY A 35 3.88 -3.73 4.71
CA GLY A 35 4.86 -4.77 4.44
C GLY A 35 5.79 -4.43 3.28
N LEU A 36 5.36 -3.60 2.33
CA LEU A 36 6.21 -3.09 1.26
C LEU A 36 7.17 -2.01 1.75
N ALA A 37 6.78 -1.20 2.75
CA ALA A 37 7.53 -0.01 3.14
C ALA A 37 9.02 -0.25 3.51
N PRO A 38 9.39 -1.30 4.30
CA PRO A 38 10.80 -1.61 4.57
C PRO A 38 11.62 -1.89 3.32
N TRP A 39 11.02 -2.49 2.30
CA TRP A 39 11.66 -2.87 1.05
C TRP A 39 11.83 -1.67 0.11
N LEU A 40 11.01 -0.64 0.30
CA LEU A 40 11.20 0.65 -0.36
C LEU A 40 12.33 1.45 0.32
N SER A 41 12.56 1.22 1.62
CA SER A 41 13.57 1.95 2.43
C SER A 41 14.94 1.29 2.54
N LEU A 42 15.09 -0.02 2.25
CA LEU A 42 16.40 -0.68 2.27
C LEU A 42 17.31 -0.08 1.20
N ALA A 43 18.57 0.19 1.52
CA ALA A 43 19.56 0.62 0.54
C ALA A 43 19.65 -0.41 -0.60
N ASP A 44 19.83 0.08 -1.83
CA ASP A 44 20.10 -0.81 -2.96
C ASP A 44 21.59 -1.15 -2.98
N ASP A 45 22.04 -1.83 -1.93
CA ASP A 45 23.42 -2.25 -1.75
C ASP A 45 23.53 -3.78 -1.73
N ASP A 46 24.77 -4.26 -1.68
CA ASP A 46 25.11 -5.67 -1.63
C ASP A 46 25.26 -6.17 -0.19
N THR A 47 24.64 -5.50 0.79
CA THR A 47 24.62 -6.00 2.17
C THR A 47 23.78 -7.27 2.26
N PRO A 48 24.04 -8.15 3.24
CA PRO A 48 23.19 -9.32 3.49
C PRO A 48 21.72 -8.96 3.72
N GLU A 49 21.43 -7.77 4.24
CA GLU A 49 20.09 -7.23 4.43
C GLU A 49 19.46 -6.74 3.11
N GLY A 50 20.27 -6.18 2.19
CA GLY A 50 19.87 -5.77 0.84
C GLY A 50 19.75 -6.93 -0.16
N ILE A 51 20.45 -8.03 0.11
CA ILE A 51 20.38 -9.30 -0.63
C ILE A 51 19.48 -10.26 0.16
N ASN A 52 18.18 -10.27 -0.12
CA ASN A 52 17.32 -11.32 0.42
C ASN A 52 17.28 -12.53 -0.54
N PRO A 53 18.00 -13.64 -0.26
CA PRO A 53 18.04 -14.81 -1.15
C PRO A 53 16.71 -15.56 -1.28
N THR A 54 15.70 -15.24 -0.46
CA THR A 54 14.34 -15.80 -0.57
C THR A 54 13.38 -14.92 -1.37
N GLN A 55 13.84 -13.78 -1.89
CA GLN A 55 13.02 -12.81 -2.59
C GLN A 55 12.73 -13.25 -4.03
N THR A 56 11.47 -13.59 -4.30
CA THR A 56 10.97 -13.98 -5.63
C THR A 56 10.64 -12.79 -6.54
N THR A 57 10.82 -11.56 -6.06
CA THR A 57 10.54 -10.32 -6.81
C THR A 57 11.83 -9.69 -7.35
N PRO A 58 11.89 -9.28 -8.62
CA PRO A 58 13.06 -8.61 -9.20
C PRO A 58 13.46 -7.36 -8.40
N ARG A 59 14.77 -7.14 -8.22
CA ARG A 59 15.33 -5.90 -7.65
C ARG A 59 14.75 -4.71 -8.42
N MET A 60 14.13 -3.75 -7.73
CA MET A 60 13.48 -2.60 -8.33
C MET A 60 14.34 -1.35 -8.12
N GLY A 61 14.65 -0.64 -9.20
CA GLY A 61 15.36 0.64 -9.09
C GLY A 61 14.59 1.67 -8.26
N LYS A 62 15.30 2.57 -7.59
CA LYS A 62 14.71 3.58 -6.70
C LYS A 62 13.72 4.50 -7.43
N GLY A 63 14.06 4.93 -8.64
CA GLY A 63 13.15 5.67 -9.53
C GLY A 63 11.88 4.90 -9.93
N GLN A 64 11.94 3.57 -10.01
CA GLN A 64 10.77 2.72 -10.28
C GLN A 64 9.84 2.64 -9.06
N VAL A 65 10.43 2.46 -7.87
CA VAL A 65 9.72 2.45 -6.60
C VAL A 65 8.97 3.77 -6.39
N ARG A 66 9.68 4.90 -6.52
CA ARG A 66 9.09 6.23 -6.38
C ARG A 66 7.94 6.46 -7.36
N ALA A 67 8.10 6.03 -8.61
CA ALA A 67 7.05 6.13 -9.63
C ALA A 67 5.79 5.32 -9.25
N GLY A 68 5.97 4.09 -8.74
CA GLY A 68 4.89 3.24 -8.25
C GLY A 68 4.15 3.86 -7.07
N MET A 69 4.87 4.32 -6.04
CA MET A 69 4.29 5.00 -4.88
C MET A 69 3.50 6.25 -5.28
N THR A 70 4.10 7.09 -6.13
CA THR A 70 3.45 8.30 -6.65
C THR A 70 2.14 7.97 -7.38
N ALA A 71 2.14 6.89 -8.17
CA ALA A 71 0.96 6.44 -8.90
C ALA A 71 -0.18 5.98 -7.97
N VAL A 72 0.16 5.34 -6.84
CA VAL A 72 -0.81 4.94 -5.80
C VAL A 72 -1.35 6.17 -5.07
N ILE A 73 -0.47 7.06 -4.59
CA ILE A 73 -0.87 8.27 -3.86
C ILE A 73 -1.79 9.14 -4.73
N LYS A 74 -1.44 9.37 -6.00
CA LYS A 74 -2.28 10.14 -6.93
C LYS A 74 -3.66 9.50 -7.15
N ARG A 75 -3.73 8.17 -7.25
CA ARG A 75 -5.01 7.45 -7.41
C ARG A 75 -5.87 7.50 -6.17
N MET A 76 -5.25 7.40 -4.99
CA MET A 76 -5.96 7.43 -3.71
C MET A 76 -6.39 8.84 -3.35
N PHE A 77 -5.49 9.82 -3.37
CA PHE A 77 -5.72 11.15 -2.79
C PHE A 77 -5.87 12.28 -3.81
N GLY A 78 -5.53 12.08 -5.09
CA GLY A 78 -5.42 13.16 -6.08
C GLY A 78 -6.74 13.86 -6.45
N ASN A 79 -7.88 13.41 -5.94
CA ASN A 79 -9.19 14.01 -6.17
C ASN A 79 -9.87 14.51 -4.88
N ASN A 80 -9.17 14.49 -3.73
CA ASN A 80 -9.64 14.92 -2.42
C ASN A 80 -10.96 14.29 -1.92
N ARG A 81 -11.41 13.17 -2.51
CA ARG A 81 -12.69 12.53 -2.12
C ARG A 81 -12.67 11.87 -0.75
N ASN A 82 -11.49 11.67 -0.18
CA ASN A 82 -11.27 10.99 1.09
C ASN A 82 -11.50 11.87 2.31
N PHE A 83 -11.85 13.14 2.13
CA PHE A 83 -12.01 14.09 3.22
C PHE A 83 -13.47 14.51 3.33
N ASN A 84 -13.99 14.58 4.55
CA ASN A 84 -15.33 15.09 4.81
C ASN A 84 -15.32 16.63 4.84
N THR A 85 -16.48 17.24 5.10
CA THR A 85 -16.64 18.70 5.15
C THR A 85 -15.88 19.40 6.28
N LYS A 86 -15.23 18.65 7.17
CA LYS A 86 -14.39 19.12 8.27
C LYS A 86 -12.92 18.73 8.07
N ASP A 87 -12.53 18.35 6.86
CA ASP A 87 -11.18 17.93 6.48
C ASP A 87 -10.64 16.67 7.19
N PHE A 88 -11.51 15.86 7.79
CA PHE A 88 -11.13 14.56 8.34
C PHE A 88 -11.26 13.45 7.30
N LEU A 89 -10.39 12.44 7.41
CA LEU A 89 -10.49 11.23 6.61
C LEU A 89 -11.85 10.54 6.77
N THR A 90 -12.51 10.27 5.65
CA THR A 90 -13.76 9.51 5.57
C THR A 90 -13.48 8.01 5.68
N LEU A 91 -14.39 7.27 6.30
CA LEU A 91 -14.39 5.81 6.27
C LEU A 91 -14.47 5.31 4.83
N GLY A 92 -13.49 4.52 4.39
CA GLY A 92 -13.45 3.97 3.04
C GLY A 92 -12.04 3.70 2.53
N PHE A 93 -11.96 3.25 1.28
CA PHE A 93 -10.71 2.92 0.60
C PHE A 93 -10.23 4.09 -0.27
N ASN A 94 -11.15 4.68 -1.02
CA ASN A 94 -10.94 5.89 -1.82
C ASN A 94 -12.27 6.62 -1.95
N GLY A 95 -12.48 7.60 -1.07
CA GLY A 95 -13.78 8.22 -0.81
C GLY A 95 -14.50 7.61 0.38
N SER A 96 -15.80 7.89 0.47
CA SER A 96 -16.64 7.36 1.54
C SER A 96 -17.26 6.00 1.15
N GLN A 97 -16.84 4.95 1.84
CA GLN A 97 -17.39 3.59 1.77
C GLN A 97 -17.51 3.00 3.19
N ALA A 98 -18.37 3.57 4.04
CA ALA A 98 -18.49 3.12 5.44
C ALA A 98 -18.83 1.63 5.60
N GLY A 99 -19.47 1.00 4.61
CA GLY A 99 -19.82 -0.43 4.64
C GLY A 99 -18.63 -1.40 4.52
N ILE A 100 -17.42 -0.92 4.24
CA ILE A 100 -16.19 -1.73 4.27
C ILE A 100 -15.32 -1.47 5.51
N SER A 101 -15.85 -0.72 6.48
CA SER A 101 -15.23 -0.48 7.78
C SER A 101 -15.79 -1.45 8.83
N ASP A 102 -14.92 -1.89 9.73
CA ASP A 102 -15.30 -2.68 10.92
C ASP A 102 -14.97 -1.89 12.18
N TYR A 103 -15.49 -2.31 13.34
CA TYR A 103 -15.28 -1.63 14.62
C TYR A 103 -13.78 -1.44 14.93
N TYR A 104 -12.93 -2.35 14.47
CA TYR A 104 -11.47 -2.28 14.56
C TYR A 104 -10.82 -1.57 13.35
N THR A 105 -11.31 -1.85 12.14
CA THR A 105 -10.72 -1.38 10.88
C THR A 105 -11.56 -0.25 10.28
N ASN A 106 -11.59 0.90 10.97
CA ASN A 106 -12.42 2.04 10.55
C ASN A 106 -11.82 2.78 9.34
N ASN A 107 -10.68 3.45 9.55
CA ASN A 107 -9.91 4.15 8.50
C ASN A 107 -8.67 3.35 8.05
N GLY A 108 -8.65 2.04 8.33
CA GLY A 108 -7.45 1.22 8.21
C GLY A 108 -6.40 1.52 9.29
N SER A 109 -5.30 0.77 9.28
CA SER A 109 -4.19 0.95 10.22
C SER A 109 -3.38 2.22 9.88
N LEU A 110 -3.85 3.40 10.30
CA LEU A 110 -3.20 4.68 10.02
C LEU A 110 -1.71 4.72 10.40
N TYR A 111 -1.35 4.05 11.50
CA TYR A 111 0.05 3.91 11.95
C TYR A 111 0.92 3.05 11.03
N MET A 112 0.32 2.16 10.24
CA MET A 112 1.03 1.39 9.22
C MET A 112 1.08 2.14 7.89
N ALA A 113 0.04 2.92 7.59
CA ALA A 113 0.05 3.82 6.44
C ALA A 113 1.14 4.89 6.55
N SER A 114 1.50 5.32 7.77
CA SER A 114 2.60 6.27 7.97
C SER A 114 3.96 5.73 7.53
N LEU A 115 4.12 4.41 7.40
CA LEU A 115 5.36 3.82 6.85
C LEU A 115 5.61 4.23 5.39
N ALA A 116 4.58 4.68 4.66
CA ALA A 116 4.75 5.26 3.33
C ALA A 116 5.59 6.56 3.35
N PHE A 117 5.78 7.19 4.51
CA PHE A 117 6.60 8.38 4.69
C PHE A 117 8.05 8.10 5.11
N LEU A 118 8.44 6.84 5.32
CA LEU A 118 9.83 6.49 5.64
C LEU A 118 10.86 7.10 4.68
N PRO A 119 10.61 7.20 3.36
CA PRO A 119 11.56 7.82 2.45
C PRO A 119 11.89 9.28 2.76
N LEU A 120 11.03 10.02 3.48
CA LEU A 120 11.31 11.40 3.90
C LEU A 120 12.52 11.52 4.84
N GLY A 121 12.96 10.43 5.45
CA GLY A 121 14.19 10.38 6.24
C GLY A 121 15.47 10.26 5.40
N LEU A 122 15.36 10.04 4.08
CA LEU A 122 16.53 9.90 3.20
C LEU A 122 17.18 11.27 2.90
N PRO A 123 18.51 11.34 2.74
CA PRO A 123 19.21 12.52 2.26
C PRO A 123 18.59 13.06 0.96
N ALA A 124 18.62 14.37 0.74
CA ALA A 124 18.00 14.99 -0.44
C ALA A 124 18.64 14.55 -1.78
N ASP A 125 19.89 14.09 -1.75
CA ASP A 125 20.66 13.58 -2.88
C ASP A 125 20.54 12.05 -3.07
N ASP A 126 19.81 11.35 -2.19
CA ASP A 126 19.58 9.91 -2.30
C ASP A 126 19.00 9.53 -3.68
N PRO A 127 19.44 8.41 -4.29
CA PRO A 127 18.92 7.92 -5.58
C PRO A 127 17.39 7.78 -5.63
N PHE A 128 16.72 7.58 -4.50
CA PHE A 128 15.26 7.67 -4.42
C PHE A 128 14.71 9.01 -4.93
N TRP A 129 15.36 10.11 -4.62
CA TRP A 129 14.97 11.45 -5.06
C TRP A 129 15.57 11.84 -6.41
N THR A 130 16.76 11.34 -6.74
CA THR A 130 17.52 11.82 -7.89
C THR A 130 17.40 10.93 -9.14
N ASP A 131 17.18 9.62 -9.00
CA ASP A 131 17.03 8.71 -10.14
C ASP A 131 15.83 9.08 -11.02
N ALA A 132 15.99 8.99 -12.34
CA ALA A 132 14.90 9.17 -13.28
C ALA A 132 13.71 8.23 -12.96
N LEU A 133 12.48 8.74 -13.09
CA LEU A 133 11.28 7.92 -12.91
C LEU A 133 11.25 6.79 -13.94
N GLN A 134 11.03 5.56 -13.49
CA GLN A 134 10.93 4.38 -14.35
C GLN A 134 9.54 3.74 -14.28
N PRO A 135 9.06 3.05 -15.33
CA PRO A 135 7.80 2.32 -15.27
C PRO A 135 7.82 1.25 -14.17
N TRP A 136 6.79 1.22 -13.31
CA TRP A 136 6.63 0.17 -12.30
C TRP A 136 6.26 -1.18 -12.92
N THR A 137 6.44 -2.26 -12.17
CA THR A 137 6.32 -3.65 -12.62
C THR A 137 5.03 -3.92 -13.42
N SER A 138 3.86 -3.60 -12.88
CA SER A 138 2.58 -3.81 -13.59
C SER A 138 2.34 -2.90 -14.80
N LYS A 139 3.16 -1.87 -15.01
CA LYS A 139 3.13 -1.04 -16.23
C LYS A 139 4.08 -1.58 -17.31
N LYS A 140 5.02 -2.45 -16.94
CA LYS A 140 5.96 -3.12 -17.85
C LYS A 140 5.41 -4.44 -18.41
N ALA A 141 4.47 -5.07 -17.70
CA ALA A 141 3.85 -6.34 -18.02
C ALA A 141 2.68 -6.20 -19.02
#